data_AF-A0A452XYB4-F1
#
_entry.id   AF-A0A452XYB4-F1
#
_cell.length_a   1.000
_cell.length_b   1.000
_cell.length_c   1.000
_cell.angle_alpha   90.00
_cell.angle_beta   90.00
_cell.angle_gamma   90.00
#
_symmetry.space_group_name_H-M   'P 1'
#
loop_
_entity.id
_entity.type
_entity.pdbx_description
1 polymer ?
#
loop_
_entity_poly.entity_id
_entity_poly.type
_entity_poly.pdbx_seq_one_letter_code
_entity_poly.pdbx_strand_id
1 'polypeptide(L)'
;VLIFMWLKFFLIWRYFRFWSLVGGVETPENMPRCINNCPDLESFWKSWHASFNKWLVRYVYIPLGGSRRKLLSIWVVFTFVAAWHDLEWKLISWAWLTCLCFVPEIVIKSFSNNFQAKSTLGRFIHRELCAIAGAVTVSSLMVANLVGYVVGPSGIKVLMARMLHKDALPALGTIFTTFYVGVKLIFHIRDARKT
;
A
#
# COMPACT_ATOMS: atom_id res chain seq x y z
N VAL A 1 1.78 9.99 10.94
CA VAL A 1 3.13 9.64 10.42
C VAL A 1 3.15 9.55 8.90
N LEU A 2 2.41 8.64 8.26
CA LEU A 2 2.50 8.45 6.81
C LEU A 2 2.10 9.67 5.95
N ILE A 3 1.05 10.39 6.31
CA ILE A 3 0.64 11.63 5.61
C ILE A 3 1.75 12.68 5.69
N PHE A 4 2.38 12.83 6.85
CA PHE A 4 3.50 13.75 7.05
C PHE A 4 4.70 13.35 6.19
N MET A 5 5.07 12.05 6.18
CA MET A 5 6.15 11.54 5.32
C MET A 5 5.84 11.74 3.83
N TRP A 6 4.59 11.46 3.43
CA TRP A 6 4.12 11.67 2.06
C TRP A 6 4.28 13.13 1.65
N LEU A 7 3.81 14.08 2.48
CA LEU A 7 3.89 15.50 2.20
C LEU A 7 5.35 15.97 2.10
N LYS A 8 6.21 15.51 3.03
CA LYS A 8 7.65 15.80 3.01
C LYS A 8 8.27 15.36 1.69
N PHE A 9 8.08 14.12 1.28
CA PHE A 9 8.64 13.61 0.03
C PHE A 9 8.01 14.25 -1.20
N PHE A 10 6.70 14.47 -1.20
CA PHE A 10 5.98 15.13 -2.28
C PHE A 10 6.58 16.52 -2.58
N LEU A 11 6.84 17.32 -1.55
CA LEU A 11 7.45 18.65 -1.71
C LEU A 11 8.87 18.54 -2.27
N ILE A 12 9.71 17.68 -1.67
CA ILE A 12 11.09 17.48 -2.12
C ILE A 12 11.14 17.04 -3.59
N TRP A 13 10.35 16.04 -3.97
CA TRP A 13 10.37 15.51 -5.33
C TRP A 13 9.83 16.50 -6.36
N ARG A 14 8.76 17.23 -6.02
CA ARG A 14 8.22 18.26 -6.92
C ARG A 14 9.15 19.44 -7.10
N TYR A 15 9.89 19.81 -6.06
CA TYR A 15 10.92 20.83 -6.15
C TYR A 15 11.99 20.45 -7.21
N PHE A 16 12.55 19.25 -7.13
CA PHE A 16 13.54 18.80 -8.12
C PHE A 16 12.93 18.59 -9.51
N ARG A 17 11.70 18.08 -9.59
CA ARG A 17 10.99 17.95 -10.86
C ARG A 17 10.75 19.30 -11.53
N PHE A 18 10.39 20.34 -10.77
CA PHE A 18 10.23 21.70 -11.30
C PHE A 18 11.50 22.17 -12.01
N TRP A 19 12.65 22.07 -11.35
CA TRP A 19 13.93 22.47 -11.95
C TRP A 19 14.32 21.63 -13.16
N SER A 20 14.02 20.32 -13.12
CA SER A 20 14.21 19.43 -14.29
C SER A 20 13.38 19.89 -15.49
N LEU A 21 12.12 20.29 -15.28
CA LEU A 21 11.24 20.78 -16.34
C LEU A 21 11.70 22.13 -16.88
N VAL A 22 12.19 23.03 -16.02
CA VAL A 22 12.83 24.30 -16.45
C VAL A 22 14.03 24.01 -17.37
N GLY A 23 14.80 22.96 -17.07
CA GLY A 23 15.90 22.49 -17.91
C GLY A 23 15.47 21.69 -19.16
N GLY A 24 14.17 21.58 -19.45
CA GLY A 24 13.66 20.83 -20.61
C GLY A 24 13.69 19.31 -20.47
N VAL A 25 13.95 18.78 -19.27
CA VAL A 25 14.00 17.33 -19.01
C VAL A 25 12.74 16.89 -18.29
N GLU A 26 11.96 16.02 -18.93
CA GLU A 26 10.75 15.44 -18.34
C GLU A 26 11.08 14.27 -17.41
N THR A 27 11.07 14.54 -16.10
CA THR A 27 11.24 13.51 -15.07
C THR A 27 9.89 12.94 -14.59
N PRO A 28 9.84 11.65 -14.23
CA PRO A 28 8.63 11.03 -13.69
C PRO A 28 8.23 11.65 -12.34
N GLU A 29 6.93 11.91 -12.16
CA GLU A 29 6.36 12.29 -10.87
C GLU A 29 6.45 11.12 -9.87
N ASN A 30 7.04 11.39 -8.70
CA ASN A 30 7.34 10.37 -7.69
C ASN A 30 6.20 10.13 -6.72
N MET A 31 5.35 11.12 -6.48
CA MET A 31 4.19 11.01 -5.57
C MET A 31 2.88 11.35 -6.31
N PRO A 32 2.51 10.59 -7.36
CA PRO A 32 1.36 10.90 -8.22
C PRO A 32 -0.01 10.75 -7.54
N ARG A 33 -0.10 9.98 -6.45
CA ARG A 33 -1.33 9.81 -5.67
C ARG A 33 -1.07 10.07 -4.19
N CYS A 34 -2.05 10.67 -3.54
CA CYS A 34 -2.10 10.75 -2.09
C CYS A 34 -2.30 9.35 -1.50
N ILE A 35 -1.70 9.09 -0.33
CA ILE A 35 -1.81 7.80 0.36
C ILE A 35 -3.27 7.40 0.63
N ASN A 36 -4.14 8.37 0.91
CA ASN A 36 -5.57 8.15 1.15
C ASN A 36 -6.34 7.84 -0.13
N ASN A 37 -5.71 7.92 -1.31
CA ASN A 37 -6.30 7.63 -2.63
C ASN A 37 -5.73 6.34 -3.24
N CYS A 38 -5.35 5.38 -2.38
CA CYS A 38 -4.84 4.07 -2.75
C CYS A 38 -5.71 2.98 -2.11
N PRO A 39 -6.61 2.32 -2.87
CA PRO A 39 -7.52 1.34 -2.31
C PRO A 39 -6.89 -0.05 -2.10
N ASP A 40 -5.65 -0.25 -2.54
CA ASP A 40 -4.93 -1.52 -2.51
C ASP A 40 -3.41 -1.28 -2.38
N LEU A 41 -2.67 -2.25 -1.82
CA LEU A 41 -1.22 -2.15 -1.57
C LEU A 41 -0.46 -1.96 -2.87
N GLU A 42 -0.83 -2.69 -3.92
CA GLU A 42 -0.18 -2.57 -5.21
C GLU A 42 -0.29 -1.13 -5.77
N SER A 43 -1.49 -0.54 -5.71
CA SER A 43 -1.69 0.87 -6.06
C SER A 43 -0.87 1.81 -5.18
N PHE A 44 -0.79 1.55 -3.88
CA PHE A 44 0.02 2.34 -2.96
C PHE A 44 1.51 2.32 -3.37
N TRP A 45 2.11 1.14 -3.49
CA TRP A 45 3.54 0.98 -3.80
C TRP A 45 3.93 1.44 -5.20
N LYS A 46 3.01 1.35 -6.18
CA LYS A 46 3.21 1.94 -7.51
C LYS A 46 3.22 3.47 -7.51
N SER A 47 2.61 4.09 -6.50
CA SER A 47 2.48 5.54 -6.39
C SER A 47 3.34 6.15 -5.29
N TRP A 48 3.90 5.33 -4.42
CA TRP A 48 4.90 5.74 -3.46
C TRP A 48 6.28 5.65 -4.12
N HIS A 49 6.93 6.78 -4.34
CA HIS A 49 8.23 6.85 -5.00
C HIS A 49 8.24 6.16 -6.38
N ALA A 50 7.32 6.60 -7.25
CA ALA A 50 6.99 5.91 -8.49
C ALA A 50 8.19 5.68 -9.43
N SER A 51 9.20 6.56 -9.46
CA SER A 51 10.40 6.35 -10.28
C SER A 51 11.23 5.17 -9.77
N PHE A 52 11.39 5.05 -8.45
CA PHE A 52 12.09 3.94 -7.82
C PHE A 52 11.31 2.64 -7.97
N ASN A 53 9.98 2.67 -7.83
CA ASN A 53 9.14 1.51 -8.11
C ASN A 53 9.33 1.02 -9.56
N LYS A 54 9.36 1.92 -10.55
CA LYS A 54 9.63 1.55 -11.95
C LYS A 54 11.00 0.90 -12.12
N TRP A 55 12.02 1.42 -11.43
CA TRP A 55 13.36 0.85 -11.44
C TRP A 55 13.37 -0.57 -10.84
N LEU A 56 12.78 -0.75 -9.64
CA LEU A 56 12.65 -2.07 -8.99
C LEU A 56 11.91 -3.06 -9.89
N VAL A 57 10.83 -2.62 -10.53
CA VAL A 57 10.06 -3.47 -11.44
C VAL A 57 10.92 -3.93 -12.61
N ARG A 58 11.64 -3.00 -13.26
CA ARG A 58 12.44 -3.28 -14.45
C ARG A 58 13.66 -4.14 -14.17
N TYR A 59 14.39 -3.85 -13.09
CA TYR A 59 15.73 -4.40 -12.86
C TYR A 59 15.78 -5.51 -11.81
N VAL A 60 14.73 -5.68 -10.99
CA VAL A 60 14.69 -6.71 -9.94
C VAL A 60 13.50 -7.63 -10.15
N TYR A 61 12.28 -7.09 -10.19
CA TYR A 61 11.05 -7.88 -10.24
C TYR A 61 10.92 -8.71 -11.54
N ILE A 62 11.08 -8.07 -12.72
CA ILE A 62 10.95 -8.75 -14.01
C ILE A 62 12.02 -9.85 -14.19
N PRO A 63 13.33 -9.59 -13.93
CA PRO A 63 14.37 -10.62 -14.01
C PRO A 63 14.14 -11.83 -13.10
N LEU A 64 13.48 -11.67 -11.95
CA LEU A 64 13.16 -12.76 -11.01
C LEU A 64 11.96 -13.64 -11.44
N GLY A 65 11.38 -13.37 -12.62
CA GLY A 65 10.22 -14.08 -13.14
C GLY A 65 8.89 -13.34 -12.95
N GLY A 66 8.92 -12.13 -12.39
CA GLY A 66 7.79 -11.21 -12.29
C GLY A 66 6.50 -11.88 -11.81
N SER A 67 5.43 -11.73 -12.60
CA SER A 67 4.11 -12.27 -12.25
C SER A 67 4.06 -13.79 -12.15
N ARG A 68 4.97 -14.53 -12.81
CA ARG A 68 5.02 -16.00 -12.74
C ARG A 68 5.51 -16.48 -11.37
N ARG A 69 6.41 -15.72 -10.75
CA ARG A 69 6.96 -15.98 -9.41
C ARG A 69 6.62 -14.81 -8.47
N LYS A 70 5.37 -14.36 -8.49
CA LYS A 70 4.94 -13.09 -7.86
C LYS A 70 5.30 -13.03 -6.37
N LEU A 71 5.03 -14.09 -5.60
CA LEU A 71 5.36 -14.13 -4.17
C LEU A 71 6.87 -14.00 -3.96
N LEU A 72 7.67 -14.92 -4.52
CA LEU A 72 9.12 -14.89 -4.38
C LEU A 72 9.74 -13.55 -4.83
N SER A 73 9.27 -13.01 -5.96
CA SER A 73 9.76 -11.73 -6.48
C SER A 73 9.44 -10.56 -5.53
N ILE A 74 8.27 -10.54 -4.90
CA ILE A 74 7.90 -9.52 -3.90
C ILE A 74 8.80 -9.62 -2.67
N TRP A 75 9.03 -10.83 -2.14
CA TRP A 75 9.90 -11.02 -0.98
C TRP A 75 11.33 -10.52 -1.23
N VAL A 76 11.91 -10.84 -2.40
CA VAL A 76 13.25 -10.37 -2.77
C VAL A 76 13.26 -8.86 -2.96
N VAL A 77 12.28 -8.28 -3.66
CA VAL A 77 12.20 -6.82 -3.88
C VAL A 77 12.11 -6.07 -2.56
N PHE A 78 11.23 -6.47 -1.63
CA PHE A 78 11.08 -5.76 -0.35
C PHE A 78 12.30 -5.94 0.56
N THR A 79 12.95 -7.11 0.52
CA THR A 79 14.22 -7.32 1.24
C THR A 79 15.32 -6.42 0.68
N PHE A 80 15.41 -6.30 -0.65
CA PHE A 80 16.32 -5.35 -1.29
C PHE A 80 16.00 -3.90 -0.91
N VAL A 81 14.72 -3.51 -0.87
CA VAL A 81 14.32 -2.15 -0.44
C VAL A 81 14.74 -1.87 0.99
N ALA A 82 14.58 -2.82 1.91
CA ALA A 82 15.07 -2.67 3.28
C ALA A 82 16.59 -2.45 3.30
N ALA A 83 17.34 -3.34 2.64
CA ALA A 83 18.80 -3.26 2.59
C ALA A 83 19.32 -2.01 1.87
N TRP A 84 18.60 -1.50 0.87
CA TRP A 84 18.92 -0.26 0.17
C TRP A 84 18.77 0.98 1.05
N HIS A 85 17.84 0.94 2.02
CA HIS A 85 17.66 2.02 2.99
C HIS A 85 18.68 1.95 4.12
N ASP A 86 18.75 0.84 4.84
CA ASP A 86 19.73 0.58 5.90
C ASP A 86 19.69 -0.92 6.33
N LEU A 87 20.78 -1.44 6.88
CA LEU A 87 20.88 -2.81 7.40
C LEU A 87 20.40 -2.95 8.85
N GLU A 88 19.40 -2.16 9.24
CA GLU A 88 18.78 -2.24 10.55
C GLU A 88 17.68 -3.31 10.58
N TRP A 89 17.69 -4.14 11.64
CA TRP A 89 16.68 -5.18 11.87
C TRP A 89 15.23 -4.67 11.86
N LYS A 90 15.02 -3.39 12.21
CA LYS A 90 13.70 -2.76 12.17
C LYS A 90 13.14 -2.65 10.74
N LEU A 91 14.00 -2.34 9.75
CA LEU A 91 13.59 -2.20 8.35
C LEU A 91 13.35 -3.55 7.69
N ILE A 92 14.18 -4.55 8.00
CA ILE A 92 13.97 -5.93 7.53
C ILE A 92 12.65 -6.49 8.07
N SER A 93 12.38 -6.30 9.37
CA SER A 93 11.13 -6.73 10.00
C SER A 93 9.91 -6.05 9.37
N TRP A 94 10.01 -4.75 9.09
CA TRP A 94 8.97 -3.99 8.39
C TRP A 94 8.74 -4.49 6.95
N ALA A 95 9.80 -4.80 6.22
CA ALA A 95 9.70 -5.30 4.85
C ALA A 95 8.99 -6.66 4.81
N TRP A 96 9.35 -7.58 5.70
CA TRP A 96 8.71 -8.89 5.76
C TRP A 96 7.26 -8.82 6.24
N LEU A 97 6.97 -7.96 7.21
CA LEU A 97 5.59 -7.69 7.62
C LEU A 97 4.76 -7.15 6.44
N THR A 98 5.34 -6.24 5.65
CA THR A 98 4.70 -5.73 4.43
C THR A 98 4.47 -6.85 3.41
N CYS A 99 5.44 -7.75 3.19
CA CYS A 99 5.26 -8.92 2.32
C CYS A 99 4.11 -9.83 2.79
N LEU A 100 3.98 -10.05 4.10
CA LEU A 100 2.87 -10.82 4.66
C LEU A 100 1.53 -10.14 4.39
N CYS A 101 1.44 -8.81 4.50
CA CYS A 101 0.23 -8.05 4.16
C CYS A 101 -0.14 -8.14 2.67
N PHE A 102 0.84 -8.34 1.77
CA PHE A 102 0.59 -8.54 0.35
C PHE A 102 -0.06 -9.89 0.01
N VAL A 103 0.17 -10.92 0.82
CA VAL A 103 -0.32 -12.29 0.51
C VAL A 103 -1.85 -12.34 0.42
N PRO A 104 -2.63 -11.87 1.42
CA PRO A 104 -4.09 -11.84 1.33
C PRO A 104 -4.60 -11.06 0.13
N GLU A 105 -3.99 -9.91 -0.18
CA GLU A 105 -4.39 -9.08 -1.32
C GLU A 105 -4.20 -9.83 -2.65
N ILE A 106 -3.07 -10.51 -2.82
CA ILE A 106 -2.79 -11.28 -4.04
C ILE A 106 -3.78 -12.43 -4.19
N VAL A 107 -4.07 -13.14 -3.09
CA VAL A 107 -5.03 -14.24 -3.07
C VAL A 107 -6.44 -13.75 -3.42
N ILE A 108 -6.90 -12.68 -2.78
CA ILE A 108 -8.23 -12.07 -3.03
C ILE A 108 -8.34 -11.58 -4.48
N LYS A 109 -7.33 -10.86 -5.00
CA LYS A 109 -7.33 -10.40 -6.40
C LYS A 109 -7.32 -11.56 -7.39
N SER A 110 -6.61 -12.64 -7.08
CA SER A 110 -6.58 -13.85 -7.92
C SER A 110 -7.96 -14.52 -8.02
N PHE A 111 -8.64 -14.71 -6.88
CA PHE A 111 -10.00 -15.25 -6.86
C PHE A 111 -11.02 -14.30 -7.50
N SER A 112 -10.92 -13.00 -7.20
CA SER A 112 -11.76 -11.94 -7.74
C SER A 112 -11.73 -11.88 -9.27
N ASN A 113 -10.55 -11.96 -9.88
CA ASN A 113 -10.42 -11.86 -11.34
C ASN A 113 -11.08 -13.03 -12.09
N ASN A 114 -11.20 -14.19 -11.43
CA ASN A 114 -11.90 -15.35 -11.97
C ASN A 114 -13.42 -15.27 -11.77
N PHE A 115 -13.90 -14.38 -10.90
CA PHE A 115 -15.31 -14.25 -10.57
C PHE A 115 -15.99 -13.18 -11.43
N GLN A 116 -16.58 -13.59 -12.55
CA GLN A 116 -17.44 -12.71 -13.35
C GLN A 116 -18.88 -12.73 -12.83
N ALA A 117 -19.21 -11.80 -11.94
CA ALA A 117 -20.57 -11.64 -11.44
C ALA A 117 -21.52 -11.16 -12.55
N LYS A 118 -22.34 -12.07 -13.10
CA LYS A 118 -23.35 -11.76 -14.13
C LYS A 118 -24.58 -11.04 -13.56
N SER A 119 -24.93 -11.29 -12.30
CA SER A 119 -26.10 -10.68 -11.61
C SER A 119 -25.78 -9.32 -10.97
N THR A 120 -26.76 -8.42 -10.94
CA THR A 120 -26.67 -7.09 -10.28
C THR A 120 -26.35 -7.22 -8.78
N LEU A 121 -26.98 -8.17 -8.09
CA LEU A 121 -26.69 -8.43 -6.67
C LEU A 121 -25.26 -8.98 -6.49
N GLY A 122 -24.81 -9.84 -7.39
CA GLY A 122 -23.44 -10.36 -7.39
C GLY A 122 -22.40 -9.25 -7.57
N ARG A 123 -22.64 -8.29 -8.46
CA ARG A 123 -21.77 -7.11 -8.62
C ARG A 123 -21.74 -6.24 -7.38
N PHE A 124 -22.88 -6.05 -6.72
CA PHE A 124 -22.96 -5.30 -5.47
C PHE A 124 -22.13 -5.98 -4.36
N ILE A 125 -22.39 -7.27 -4.09
CA ILE A 125 -21.66 -8.05 -3.08
C ILE A 125 -20.16 -8.04 -3.38
N HIS A 126 -19.79 -8.23 -4.65
CA HIS A 126 -18.39 -8.18 -5.07
C HIS A 126 -17.73 -6.85 -4.73
N ARG A 127 -18.40 -5.73 -5.00
CA ARG A 127 -17.89 -4.40 -4.65
C ARG A 127 -17.76 -4.20 -3.15
N GLU A 128 -18.71 -4.70 -2.36
CA GLU A 128 -18.65 -4.62 -0.90
C GLU A 128 -17.46 -5.39 -0.34
N LEU A 129 -17.23 -6.62 -0.84
CA LEU A 129 -16.07 -7.43 -0.47
C LEU A 129 -14.76 -6.74 -0.87
N CYS A 130 -14.68 -6.14 -2.06
CA CYS A 130 -13.50 -5.37 -2.46
C CYS A 130 -13.27 -4.14 -1.57
N ALA A 131 -14.33 -3.47 -1.12
CA ALA A 131 -14.21 -2.30 -0.24
C ALA A 131 -13.72 -2.69 1.15
N ILE A 132 -14.25 -3.79 1.71
CA ILE A 132 -13.78 -4.38 2.96
C ILE A 132 -12.31 -4.80 2.84
N ALA A 133 -11.95 -5.51 1.76
CA ALA A 133 -10.57 -5.92 1.51
C ALA A 133 -9.62 -4.72 1.42
N GLY A 134 -10.02 -3.64 0.74
CA GLY A 134 -9.25 -2.40 0.70
C GLY A 134 -9.07 -1.75 2.08
N ALA A 135 -10.13 -1.71 2.90
CA ALA A 135 -10.05 -1.17 4.27
C ALA A 135 -9.11 -1.98 5.17
N VAL A 136 -9.16 -3.31 5.06
CA VAL A 136 -8.23 -4.22 5.74
C VAL A 136 -6.80 -3.93 5.30
N THR A 137 -6.56 -3.85 3.99
CA THR A 137 -5.25 -3.53 3.41
C THR A 137 -4.70 -2.19 3.94
N VAL A 138 -5.50 -1.13 3.95
CA VAL A 138 -5.08 0.20 4.46
C VAL A 138 -4.74 0.11 5.95
N SER A 139 -5.55 -0.59 6.73
CA SER A 139 -5.31 -0.81 8.15
C SER A 139 -4.02 -1.59 8.39
N SER A 140 -3.80 -2.67 7.64
CA SER A 140 -2.58 -3.47 7.70
C SER A 140 -1.34 -2.65 7.35
N LEU A 141 -1.41 -1.80 6.32
CA LEU A 141 -0.32 -0.91 5.95
C LEU A 141 -0.01 0.10 7.08
N MET A 142 -1.03 0.64 7.73
CA MET A 142 -0.82 1.56 8.86
C MET A 142 -0.15 0.86 10.05
N VAL A 143 -0.61 -0.35 10.39
CA VAL A 143 0.01 -1.15 11.46
C VAL A 143 1.44 -1.51 11.10
N ALA A 144 1.71 -1.96 9.87
CA ALA A 144 3.04 -2.32 9.42
C ALA A 144 4.01 -1.14 9.53
N ASN A 145 3.60 0.05 9.08
CA ASN A 145 4.41 1.26 9.17
C ASN A 145 4.57 1.76 10.61
N LEU A 146 3.56 1.62 11.47
CA LEU A 146 3.68 1.95 12.89
C LEU A 146 4.72 1.05 13.58
N VAL A 147 4.69 -0.25 13.30
CA VAL A 147 5.67 -1.22 13.82
C VAL A 147 7.07 -0.91 13.28
N GLY A 148 7.21 -0.64 11.99
CA GLY A 148 8.51 -0.41 11.36
C GLY A 148 9.22 0.88 11.80
N TYR A 149 8.46 1.98 11.98
CA TYR A 149 9.05 3.30 12.18
C TYR A 149 8.88 3.91 13.58
N VAL A 150 7.95 3.38 14.39
CA VAL A 150 7.65 3.97 15.71
C VAL A 150 7.88 2.98 16.85
N VAL A 151 7.36 1.76 16.73
CA VAL A 151 7.33 0.80 17.85
C VAL A 151 8.53 -0.14 17.86
N GLY A 152 9.02 -0.54 16.69
CA GLY A 152 10.04 -1.57 16.54
C GLY A 152 9.54 -3.00 16.83
N PRO A 153 10.37 -4.03 16.61
CA PRO A 153 9.98 -5.44 16.77
C PRO A 153 9.63 -5.82 18.22
N SER A 154 10.32 -5.24 19.20
CA SER A 154 10.13 -5.54 20.63
C SER A 154 8.79 -5.02 21.19
N GLY A 155 8.25 -3.94 20.61
CA GLY A 155 7.00 -3.35 21.08
C GLY A 155 5.72 -3.94 20.45
N ILE A 156 5.83 -4.94 19.56
CA ILE A 156 4.65 -5.56 18.90
C ILE A 156 3.67 -6.14 19.92
N LYS A 157 4.17 -6.86 20.94
CA LYS A 157 3.32 -7.45 21.99
C LYS A 157 2.55 -6.38 22.77
N VAL A 158 3.22 -5.27 23.09
CA VAL A 158 2.63 -4.13 23.80
C VAL A 158 1.58 -3.43 22.92
N LEU A 159 1.87 -3.26 21.63
CA LEU A 159 0.92 -2.68 20.68
C LEU A 159 -0.34 -3.56 20.57
N MET A 160 -0.19 -4.87 20.41
CA MET A 160 -1.33 -5.80 20.34
C MET A 160 -2.16 -5.76 21.62
N ALA A 161 -1.52 -5.77 22.79
CA ALA A 161 -2.21 -5.67 24.08
C ALA A 161 -3.02 -4.37 24.21
N ARG A 162 -2.48 -3.24 23.72
CA ARG A 162 -3.19 -1.95 23.73
C ARG A 162 -4.35 -1.90 22.73
N MET A 163 -4.18 -2.50 21.54
CA MET A 163 -5.24 -2.55 20.53
C MET A 163 -6.41 -3.46 20.91
N LEU A 164 -6.14 -4.51 21.70
CA LEU A 164 -7.16 -5.44 22.21
C LEU A 164 -7.81 -4.97 23.52
N HIS A 165 -7.40 -3.81 24.05
CA HIS A 165 -8.05 -3.23 25.22
C HIS A 165 -9.49 -2.80 24.90
N LYS A 166 -10.43 -3.02 25.82
CA LYS A 166 -11.86 -2.76 25.58
C LYS A 166 -12.15 -1.33 25.14
N ASP A 167 -11.42 -0.36 25.69
CA ASP A 167 -11.58 1.06 25.36
C ASP A 167 -11.05 1.44 23.98
N ALA A 168 -10.15 0.62 23.40
CA ALA A 168 -9.60 0.85 22.07
C ALA A 168 -10.54 0.31 20.96
N LEU A 169 -11.37 -0.69 21.25
CA LEU A 169 -12.22 -1.33 20.24
C LEU A 169 -13.19 -0.37 19.53
N PRO A 170 -13.90 0.56 20.21
CA PRO A 170 -14.76 1.54 19.53
C PRO A 170 -13.98 2.47 18.60
N ALA A 171 -12.78 2.88 19.02
CA ALA A 171 -11.91 3.72 18.21
C ALA A 171 -11.42 2.97 16.96
N LEU A 172 -11.02 1.70 17.10
CA LEU A 172 -10.61 0.86 15.98
C LEU A 172 -11.77 0.60 15.00
N GLY A 173 -12.97 0.36 15.52
CA GLY A 173 -14.18 0.23 14.70
C GLY A 173 -14.47 1.50 13.89
N THR A 174 -14.35 2.67 14.53
CA THR A 174 -14.55 3.97 13.86
C THR A 174 -13.49 4.20 12.77
N ILE A 175 -12.23 3.90 13.06
CA ILE A 175 -11.12 4.01 12.08
C ILE A 175 -11.37 3.09 10.89
N PHE A 176 -11.73 1.83 11.15
CA PHE A 176 -11.98 0.86 10.09
C PHE A 176 -13.16 1.27 9.21
N THR A 177 -14.27 1.71 9.80
CA THR A 177 -15.44 2.23 9.06
C THR A 177 -15.07 3.42 8.21
N THR A 178 -14.22 4.32 8.72
CA THR A 178 -13.74 5.49 7.96
C THR A 178 -12.94 5.05 6.72
N PHE A 179 -12.03 4.08 6.86
CA PHE A 179 -11.28 3.56 5.71
C PHE A 179 -12.17 2.82 4.72
N TYR A 180 -13.14 2.05 5.20
CA TYR A 180 -14.12 1.38 4.35
C TYR A 180 -14.94 2.39 3.51
N VAL A 181 -15.47 3.45 4.13
CA VAL A 181 -16.17 4.53 3.42
C VAL A 181 -15.24 5.23 2.43
N GLY A 182 -14.00 5.52 2.83
CA GLY A 182 -12.99 6.12 1.96
C GLY A 182 -12.71 5.26 0.71
N VAL A 183 -12.53 3.95 0.88
CA VAL A 183 -12.31 3.02 -0.24
C VAL A 183 -13.53 2.97 -1.17
N LYS A 184 -14.75 2.96 -0.62
CA LYS A 184 -15.98 3.04 -1.43
C LYS A 184 -16.03 4.31 -2.26
N LEU A 185 -15.71 5.45 -1.66
CA LEU A 185 -15.66 6.73 -2.37
C LEU A 185 -14.65 6.70 -3.52
N ILE A 186 -13.47 6.11 -3.31
CA ILE A 186 -12.47 5.94 -4.38
C ILE A 186 -13.04 5.11 -5.53
N PHE A 187 -13.73 4.01 -5.25
CA PHE A 187 -14.36 3.19 -6.30
C PHE A 187 -15.45 3.97 -7.04
N HIS A 188 -16.25 4.76 -6.34
CA HIS A 188 -17.28 5.58 -6.97
C HIS A 188 -16.69 6.67 -7.89
N ILE A 189 -15.66 7.38 -7.42
CA ILE A 189 -14.93 8.38 -8.23
C ILE A 189 -14.30 7.73 -9.46
N ARG A 190 -13.75 6.51 -9.34
CA ARG A 190 -13.16 5.79 -10.48
C ARG A 190 -14.20 5.40 -11.53
N ASP A 191 -15.40 5.03 -11.12
CA ASP A 191 -16.47 4.71 -12.05
C ASP A 191 -16.99 5.96 -12.75
N ALA A 192 -17.15 7.07 -12.01
CA ALA A 192 -17.59 8.35 -12.57
C ALA A 192 -16.59 8.95 -13.59
N ARG A 193 -15.31 8.56 -13.54
CA ARG A 193 -14.30 8.97 -14.54
C ARG A 193 -14.32 8.11 -15.81
N LYS A 194 -15.03 6.98 -15.82
CA LYS A 194 -15.13 6.07 -16.97
C LYS A 194 -16.37 6.34 -17.82
N THR A 195 -17.37 7.00 -17.24
CA THR A 195 -18.55 7.56 -17.91
C THR A 195 -18.23 8.93 -18.48
#